data_AF-A0A6N9A0D2-F1
#
_entry.id   AF-A0A6N9A0D2-F1
#
_cell.length_a   1.000
_cell.length_b   1.000
_cell.length_c   1.000
_cell.angle_alpha   90.00
_cell.angle_beta   90.00
_cell.angle_gamma   90.00
#
_symmetry.space_group_name_H-M   'P 1'
#
loop_
_entity.id
_entity.type
_entity.pdbx_description
1 polymer ?
#
loop_
_entity_poly.entity_id
_entity_poly.type
_entity_poly.pdbx_seq_one_letter_code
_entity_poly.pdbx_strand_id
1 'polypeptide(L)' 'MDGSIEGGVRRETVSLNETVTIQVTGNSTDEIHIHGYDLYIDLEDGEGLLSFTASIPGIFEVELEGSHTLVLQLEVS' A
#
# COMPACT_ATOMS: atom_id res chain seq x y z
N MET A 1 19.81 -2.84 -1.85
CA MET A 1 19.28 -4.15 -1.42
C MET A 1 17.83 -4.11 -1.84
N ASP A 2 17.53 -4.80 -2.92
CA ASP A 2 16.25 -4.72 -3.62
C ASP A 2 15.22 -5.53 -2.82
N GLY A 3 14.23 -4.85 -2.26
CA GLY A 3 13.09 -5.49 -1.59
C GLY A 3 12.28 -6.25 -2.63
N SER A 4 12.40 -7.58 -2.64
CA SER A 4 11.61 -8.44 -3.52
C SER A 4 10.28 -8.76 -2.85
N ILE A 5 9.16 -8.39 -3.49
CA ILE A 5 7.82 -8.77 -3.04
C ILE A 5 7.63 -10.28 -3.33
N GLU A 6 7.78 -11.12 -2.31
CA GLU A 6 7.56 -12.56 -2.43
C GLU A 6 6.04 -12.84 -2.61
N GLY A 7 5.64 -13.34 -3.80
CA GLY A 7 4.25 -13.75 -4.08
C GLY A 7 3.58 -13.07 -5.27
N GLY A 8 4.24 -12.09 -5.89
CA GLY A 8 3.65 -11.28 -6.96
C GLY A 8 2.66 -10.23 -6.42
N VAL A 9 2.26 -9.29 -7.29
CA VAL A 9 1.32 -8.22 -6.92
C VAL A 9 -0.01 -8.84 -6.50
N ARG A 10 -0.43 -8.56 -5.27
CA ARG A 10 -1.73 -9.00 -4.74
C ARG A 10 -2.81 -8.00 -5.13
N ARG A 11 -4.06 -8.47 -5.24
CA ARG A 11 -5.24 -7.61 -5.30
C ARG A 11 -6.13 -7.92 -4.09
N GLU A 12 -6.55 -6.88 -3.38
CA GLU A 12 -7.51 -6.98 -2.27
C GLU A 12 -8.72 -6.09 -2.59
N THR A 13 -9.91 -6.55 -2.20
CA THR A 13 -11.16 -5.81 -2.41
C THR A 13 -11.76 -5.43 -1.07
N VAL A 14 -12.17 -4.17 -0.91
CA VAL A 14 -12.79 -3.60 0.29
C VAL A 14 -14.07 -2.84 -0.07
N SER A 15 -14.95 -2.68 0.91
CA SER A 15 -16.22 -1.97 0.68
C SER A 15 -16.01 -0.45 0.64
N LEU A 16 -16.81 0.26 -0.17
CA LEU A 16 -16.84 1.73 -0.11
C LEU A 16 -17.18 2.24 1.32
N ASN A 17 -16.40 3.19 1.80
CA ASN A 17 -16.40 3.76 3.16
C ASN A 17 -15.94 2.81 4.28
N GLU A 18 -15.34 1.67 3.94
CA GLU A 18 -14.67 0.81 4.93
C GLU A 18 -13.40 1.48 5.47
N THR A 19 -13.09 1.27 6.76
CA THR A 19 -11.79 1.64 7.30
C THR A 19 -10.79 0.54 6.97
N VAL A 20 -9.82 0.89 6.13
CA VAL A 20 -8.73 0.00 5.71
C VAL A 20 -7.51 0.30 6.55
N THR A 21 -6.80 -0.75 6.97
CA THR A 21 -5.48 -0.64 7.58
C THR A 21 -4.48 -1.38 6.72
N ILE A 22 -3.49 -0.65 6.20
CA ILE A 22 -2.33 -1.22 5.53
C ILE A 22 -1.23 -1.38 6.57
N GLN A 23 -0.87 -2.64 6.84
CA GLN A 23 0.30 -3.01 7.63
C GLN A 23 1.37 -3.53 6.67
N VAL A 24 2.53 -2.88 6.67
CA VAL A 24 3.68 -3.29 5.89
C VAL A 24 4.72 -3.88 6.82
N THR A 25 5.21 -5.05 6.45
CA THR A 25 6.34 -5.70 7.09
C THR A 25 7.30 -6.17 6.00
N GLY A 26 8.57 -5.84 6.16
CA GLY A 26 9.58 -6.13 5.16
C GLY A 26 10.97 -5.71 5.62
N ASN A 27 11.86 -5.52 4.67
CA ASN A 27 13.24 -5.11 4.90
C ASN A 27 13.63 -3.88 4.08
N SER A 28 12.65 -3.20 3.48
CA SER A 28 12.85 -1.98 2.72
C SER A 28 12.74 -0.77 3.64
N THR A 29 13.63 0.22 3.50
CA THR A 29 13.52 1.52 4.18
C THR A 29 12.93 2.58 3.25
N ASP A 30 12.21 2.16 2.22
CA ASP A 30 11.53 3.02 1.24
C ASP A 30 10.19 3.51 1.82
N GLU A 31 9.50 4.38 1.11
CA GLU A 31 8.18 4.90 1.49
C GLU A 31 7.07 4.11 0.80
N ILE A 32 5.93 3.89 1.48
CA ILE A 32 4.71 3.38 0.84
C ILE A 32 3.84 4.55 0.39
N HIS A 33 3.40 4.51 -0.86
CA HIS A 33 2.44 5.48 -1.41
C HIS A 33 1.15 4.78 -1.87
N ILE A 34 0.01 5.28 -1.41
CA ILE A 34 -1.34 4.88 -1.86
C ILE A 34 -1.84 5.89 -2.89
N HIS A 35 -1.74 5.52 -4.17
CA HIS A 35 -2.22 6.36 -5.27
C HIS A 35 -3.71 6.66 -5.15
N GLY A 36 -4.12 7.85 -5.59
CA GLY A 36 -5.50 8.32 -5.55
C GLY A 36 -5.95 8.87 -4.19
N TYR A 37 -5.41 8.35 -3.08
CA TYR A 37 -5.59 8.93 -1.75
C TYR A 37 -4.47 9.91 -1.37
N ASP A 38 -3.33 9.87 -2.06
CA ASP A 38 -2.16 10.74 -1.81
C ASP A 38 -1.67 10.60 -0.36
N LEU A 39 -1.60 9.34 0.10
CA LEU A 39 -1.18 8.98 1.45
C LEU A 39 0.15 8.25 1.40
N TYR A 40 1.04 8.65 2.32
CA TYR A 40 2.42 8.21 2.36
C TYR A 40 2.78 7.67 3.75
N ILE A 41 3.70 6.70 3.81
CA ILE A 41 4.20 6.10 5.06
C ILE A 41 5.68 5.81 4.92
N ASP A 42 6.51 6.48 5.72
CA ASP A 42 7.90 6.10 5.91
C ASP A 42 7.98 4.72 6.60
N LEU A 43 8.76 3.79 6.04
CA LEU A 43 9.01 2.50 6.68
C LEU A 43 10.20 2.62 7.65
N GLU A 44 9.91 2.50 8.96
CA GLU A 44 10.93 2.44 10.01
C GLU A 44 11.36 0.98 10.20
N ASP A 45 12.63 0.67 9.91
CA ASP A 45 13.17 -0.71 9.94
C ASP A 45 12.34 -1.73 9.12
N GLY A 46 11.69 -1.27 8.05
CA GLY A 46 10.85 -2.11 7.18
C GLY A 46 9.44 -2.34 7.68
N GLU A 47 9.02 -1.63 8.74
CA GLU A 47 7.67 -1.68 9.28
C GLU A 47 6.94 -0.35 9.08
N GLY A 48 5.64 -0.44 8.80
CA GLY A 48 4.77 0.73 8.63
C GLY A 48 3.31 0.38 8.83
N LEU A 49 2.54 1.35 9.33
CA LEU A 49 1.11 1.19 9.59
C LEU A 49 0.34 2.48 9.23
N LEU A 50 -0.70 2.35 8.41
CA LEU A 50 -1.60 3.45 8.08
C LEU A 50 -3.04 2.95 8.02
N SER A 51 -3.94 3.75 8.58
CA SER A 51 -5.38 3.54 8.45
C SER A 51 -6.03 4.71 7.74
N PHE A 52 -6.93 4.41 6.81
CA PHE A 52 -7.71 5.41 6.09
C PHE A 52 -9.10 4.88 5.75
N THR A 53 -10.03 5.77 5.44
CA THR A 53 -11.36 5.39 4.94
C THR A 53 -11.31 5.25 3.42
N ALA A 54 -11.72 4.10 2.90
CA ALA A 54 -11.83 3.82 1.47
C ALA A 54 -13.02 4.58 0.86
N SER A 55 -12.92 5.90 0.76
CA SER A 55 -14.01 6.82 0.39
C SER A 55 -14.14 7.05 -1.13
N ILE A 56 -13.20 6.58 -1.93
CA ILE A 56 -13.15 6.75 -3.38
C ILE A 56 -13.31 5.36 -4.02
N PRO A 57 -14.34 5.11 -4.85
CA PRO A 57 -14.48 3.85 -5.57
C PRO A 57 -13.46 3.76 -6.71
N GLY A 58 -12.92 2.58 -6.98
CA GLY A 58 -11.93 2.37 -8.04
C GLY A 58 -10.86 1.35 -7.66
N ILE A 59 -9.84 1.24 -8.51
CA ILE A 59 -8.66 0.42 -8.25
C ILE A 59 -7.49 1.37 -8.04
N PHE A 60 -6.79 1.20 -6.91
CA PHE A 60 -5.68 2.03 -6.48
C PHE A 60 -4.41 1.19 -6.34
N GLU A 61 -3.29 1.75 -6.73
CA GLU A 61 -1.99 1.13 -6.59
C GLU A 61 -1.36 1.54 -5.26
N VAL A 62 -0.83 0.56 -4.55
CA VAL A 62 0.01 0.75 -3.36
C VAL A 62 1.41 0.29 -3.75
N GLU A 63 2.37 1.20 -3.71
CA GLU A 63 3.73 0.95 -4.16
C GLU A 63 4.77 1.38 -3.11
N LEU A 64 5.98 0.86 -3.27
CA LEU A 64 7.18 1.50 -2.72
C LEU A 64 7.53 2.68 -3.63
N GLU A 65 7.47 3.91 -3.12
CA GLU A 65 7.54 5.15 -3.91
C GLU A 65 8.89 5.31 -4.61
N GLY A 66 10.00 5.24 -3.87
CA GLY A 66 11.32 5.51 -4.41
C GLY A 66 11.77 4.49 -5.45
N SER A 67 11.37 3.23 -5.29
CA SER A 67 11.66 2.14 -6.23
C SER A 67 10.58 1.94 -7.30
N HIS A 68 9.42 2.60 -7.20
CA HIS A 68 8.23 2.37 -8.03
C HIS A 68 7.81 0.89 -8.09
N THR A 69 7.97 0.18 -6.98
CA THR A 69 7.65 -1.25 -6.90
C THR A 69 6.21 -1.41 -6.46
N LEU A 70 5.35 -1.92 -7.36
CA LEU A 70 3.96 -2.22 -7.02
C LEU A 70 3.89 -3.36 -5.99
N VAL A 71 3.21 -3.10 -4.88
CA VAL A 71 3.04 -4.04 -3.75
C VAL A 71 1.64 -4.66 -3.77
N LEU A 72 0.62 -3.82 -3.94
CA LEU A 72 -0.79 -4.19 -3.83
C LEU A 72 -1.65 -3.36 -4.78
N GLN A 73 -2.68 -3.97 -5.35
CA GLN A 73 -3.82 -3.27 -5.95
C GLN A 73 -5.01 -3.34 -4.98
N LEU A 74 -5.52 -2.19 -4.56
CA LEU A 74 -6.70 -2.08 -3.71
C LEU A 74 -7.92 -1.73 -4.57
N GLU A 75 -8.90 -2.62 -4.62
CA GLU A 75 -10.19 -2.38 -5.25
C GLU A 75 -11.22 -1.94 -4.20
N VAL A 76 -11.87 -0.80 -4.44
CA VAL A 76 -12.95 -0.26 -3.60
C VAL A 76 -14.24 -0.32 -4.39
N SER A 77 -15.20 -1.14 -3.94
CA SER A 77 -16.48 -1.42 -4.62
C SER A 77 -17.68 -1.51 -3.69
#